data_AF-A0ABD6J0T5-F1
#
_entry.id   AF-A0ABD6J0T5-F1
#
_cell.length_a   1.000
_cell.length_b   1.000
_cell.length_c   1.000
_cell.angle_alpha   90.00
_cell.angle_beta   90.00
_cell.angle_gamma   90.00
#
_symmetry.space_group_name_H-M   'P 1'
#
loop_
_entity.id
_entity.type
_entity.pdbx_description
1 polymer ?
#
loop_
_entity_poly.entity_id
_entity_poly.type
_entity_poly.pdbx_seq_one_letter_code
_entity_poly.pdbx_strand_id
1 'polypeptide(L)' 'ARAARSAAEGTRPGQDASASPDYRAHLAEVLTKRAVLTAAGMG' A
#
# COMPACT_ATOMS: atom_id res chain seq x y z
N ALA A 1 -10.09 -7.77 -0.12
CA ALA A 1 -9.27 -7.33 -1.27
C ALA A 1 -9.48 -5.87 -1.67
N ARG A 2 -10.72 -5.33 -1.68
CA ARG A 2 -11.00 -3.94 -2.08
C ARG A 2 -10.14 -2.88 -1.38
N ALA A 3 -10.00 -2.97 -0.05
CA ALA A 3 -9.21 -2.01 0.73
C ALA A 3 -7.74 -1.89 0.28
N ALA A 4 -7.09 -3.01 -0.07
CA ALA A 4 -5.71 -2.99 -0.52
C ALA A 4 -5.56 -2.34 -1.90
N ARG A 5 -6.51 -2.59 -2.81
CA ARG A 5 -6.45 -2.07 -4.18
C ARG A 5 -6.66 -0.55 -4.24
N SER A 6 -7.46 -0.01 -3.32
CA SER A 6 -7.70 1.43 -3.24
C SER A 6 -6.71 2.16 -2.33
N ALA A 7 -5.74 1.47 -1.74
CA ALA A 7 -4.80 2.08 -0.80
C ALA A 7 -3.87 3.11 -1.45
N ALA A 8 -3.60 2.96 -2.75
CA ALA A 8 -2.81 3.92 -3.52
C ALA A 8 -3.66 5.06 -4.11
N GLU A 9 -4.99 4.91 -4.15
CA GLU A 9 -5.89 5.91 -4.73
C GLU A 9 -5.82 7.22 -3.93
N GLY A 10 -5.64 8.34 -4.63
CA GLY A 10 -5.51 9.66 -4.01
C GLY A 10 -4.16 9.94 -3.34
N THR A 11 -3.25 8.97 -3.29
CA THR A 11 -1.88 9.22 -2.82
C THR A 11 -1.09 9.99 -3.87
N ARG A 12 -0.23 10.92 -3.43
CA ARG A 12 0.76 11.61 -4.28
C ARG A 12 2.15 11.33 -3.74
N PRO A 13 2.68 10.10 -3.91
CA PRO A 13 4.01 9.78 -3.42
C PRO A 13 5.05 10.61 -4.17
N GLY A 14 5.88 11.35 -3.41
CA GLY A 14 7.01 12.07 -3.98
C GLY A 14 8.07 11.12 -4.50
N GLN A 15 8.80 11.57 -5.53
CA GLN A 15 10.03 10.94 -5.98
C GLN A 15 11.18 11.47 -5.13
N ASP A 16 11.89 10.57 -4.45
CA ASP A 16 13.08 10.91 -3.69
C ASP A 16 14.15 9.82 -3.90
N ALA A 17 15.37 10.06 -3.44
CA ALA A 17 16.48 9.11 -3.60
C ALA A 17 16.21 7.72 -2.98
N SER A 18 15.23 7.63 -2.08
CA SER A 18 14.90 6.41 -1.35
C SER A 18 13.93 5.51 -2.11
N ALA A 19 13.10 6.06 -3.00
CA ALA A 19 12.15 5.27 -3.79
C ALA A 19 11.48 6.06 -4.93
N SER A 20 11.07 5.33 -5.97
CA SER A 20 10.19 5.86 -7.01
C SER A 20 8.74 6.00 -6.50
N PRO A 21 7.95 6.93 -7.07
CA PRO A 21 6.51 7.05 -6.78
C PRO A 21 5.75 5.73 -6.98
N ASP A 22 6.05 5.00 -8.07
CA ASP A 22 5.40 3.72 -8.39
C ASP A 22 5.68 2.65 -7.33
N TYR A 23 6.92 2.58 -6.84
CA TYR A 23 7.27 1.66 -5.77
C TYR A 23 6.49 1.97 -4.48
N ARG A 24 6.33 3.26 -4.15
CA ARG A 24 5.58 3.68 -2.95
C ARG A 24 4.08 3.44 -3.08
N ALA A 25 3.51 3.64 -4.27
CA ALA A 25 2.12 3.30 -4.56
C ALA A 25 1.89 1.79 -4.39
N HIS A 26 2.75 0.96 -4.97
CA HIS A 26 2.67 -0.49 -4.81
C HIS A 26 2.84 -0.93 -3.35
N LEU A 27 3.77 -0.31 -2.62
CA LEU A 27 4.01 -0.60 -1.21
C LEU A 27 2.76 -0.31 -0.35
N ALA A 28 2.01 0.75 -0.64
CA ALA A 28 0.77 1.08 0.07
C ALA A 28 -0.27 -0.04 -0.06
N GLU A 29 -0.42 -0.64 -1.24
CA GLU A 29 -1.33 -1.77 -1.46
C GLU A 29 -0.89 -3.01 -0.67
N VAL A 30 0.40 -3.34 -0.71
CA VAL A 30 0.96 -4.51 -0.03
C VAL A 30 0.83 -4.39 1.49
N LEU A 31 1.18 -3.23 2.05
CA LEU A 31 1.07 -2.98 3.49
C LEU A 31 -0.38 -3.02 3.95
N THR A 32 -1.30 -2.44 3.17
CA THR A 32 -2.74 -2.49 3.48
C THR A 32 -3.26 -3.92 3.44
N LYS A 33 -2.85 -4.71 2.44
CA LYS A 33 -3.23 -6.13 2.37
C LYS A 33 -2.75 -6.89 3.61
N ARG A 34 -1.50 -6.68 4.03
CA ARG A 34 -0.94 -7.32 5.23
C ARG A 34 -1.70 -6.91 6.48
N ALA A 35 -1.92 -5.60 6.67
CA ALA A 35 -2.65 -5.08 7.82
C ALA A 35 -4.07 -5.66 7.94
N VAL A 36 -4.81 -5.74 6.82
CA VAL A 36 -6.16 -6.32 6.80
C VAL A 36 -6.15 -7.81 7.15
N LEU A 37 -5.20 -8.58 6.63
CA LEU A 37 -5.09 -10.01 6.95
C LEU A 37 -4.75 -10.23 8.42
N THR A 38 -3.81 -9.45 8.96
CA THR A 38 -3.47 -9.49 10.39
C THR A 38 -4.67 -9.11 11.26
N ALA A 39 -5.39 -8.04 10.93
CA ALA A 39 -6.59 -7.61 11.66
C ALA A 39 -7.73 -8.64 11.60
N ALA A 40 -7.83 -9.41 10.51
CA ALA A 40 -8.79 -10.50 10.36
C ALA A 40 -8.37 -11.81 11.07
N GLY A 41 -7.20 -11.84 11.73
CA GLY A 41 -6.67 -13.05 12.36
C GLY A 41 -6.17 -14.10 11.35
N MET A 42 -5.84 -13.68 10.13
CA MET A 42 -5.38 -14.53 9.02
C MET A 42 -3.88 -14.34 8.71
N GLY A 43 -3.13 -13.74 9.64
CA GLY A 43 -1.70 -13.43 9.51
C GLY A 43 -0.82 -14.33 10.35
#